data_AF-A0AAV2I542-F1
#
_entry.id   AF-A0AAV2I542-F1
#
_cell.length_a   1.000
_cell.length_b   1.000
_cell.length_c   1.000
_cell.angle_alpha   90.00
_cell.angle_beta   90.00
_cell.angle_gamma   90.00
#
_symmetry.space_group_name_H-M   'P 1'
#
loop_
_entity.id
_entity.type
_entity.pdbx_description
1 polymer ?
#
loop_
_entity_poly.entity_id
_entity_poly.type
_entity_poly.pdbx_seq_one_letter_code
_entity_poly.pdbx_strand_id
1 'polypeptide(L)'
;MKFMLCLCLALVVLLTTALASSQDLSDEPTVEVDDTSKTESTTEVDPDKIEYAKGSVCTYCSYCEFCKLCDDCPCETSKTKPNCKMCKYCKFCYLCDAFCNTVCTAGGILDRVSGAIVNSLPSFNKDEVEDDIDSVKDWIKKKDEL
;
A
#
# COMPACT_ATOMS: atom_id res chain seq x y z
N MET A 1 20.56 7.27 -22.78
CA MET A 1 19.20 6.87 -23.23
C MET A 1 19.21 5.60 -24.10
N LYS A 2 20.01 5.51 -25.16
CA LYS A 2 20.11 4.28 -26.01
C LYS A 2 20.53 3.01 -25.26
N PHE A 3 21.45 3.10 -24.30
CA PHE A 3 21.88 1.96 -23.49
C PHE A 3 20.78 1.39 -22.60
N MET A 4 19.90 2.24 -22.06
CA MET A 4 18.82 1.79 -21.19
C MET A 4 17.72 1.08 -22.00
N LEU A 5 17.45 1.55 -23.21
CA LEU A 5 16.50 0.92 -24.14
C LEU A 5 16.98 -0.48 -24.58
N CYS A 6 18.27 -0.64 -24.86
CA CYS A 6 18.85 -1.96 -25.19
C CYS A 6 18.81 -2.93 -24.02
N LEU A 7 19.04 -2.46 -22.79
CA LEU A 7 19.00 -3.32 -21.59
C LEU A 7 17.58 -3.84 -21.32
N CYS A 8 16.57 -2.97 -21.46
CA CYS A 8 15.16 -3.36 -21.32
C CYS A 8 14.74 -4.36 -22.39
N LEU A 9 15.12 -4.16 -23.66
CA LEU A 9 14.79 -5.09 -24.74
C LEU A 9 15.47 -6.45 -24.54
N ALA A 10 16.72 -6.49 -24.08
CA ALA A 10 17.43 -7.73 -23.79
C ALA A 10 16.77 -8.52 -22.64
N LEU A 11 16.33 -7.83 -21.58
CA LEU A 11 15.62 -8.46 -20.45
C LEU A 11 14.26 -9.03 -20.87
N VAL A 12 13.49 -8.29 -21.67
CA VAL A 12 12.19 -8.77 -22.18
C VAL A 12 12.38 -10.01 -23.07
N VAL A 13 13.38 -10.01 -23.96
CA VAL A 13 13.69 -11.17 -24.81
C VAL A 13 14.06 -12.39 -23.96
N LEU A 14 14.93 -12.24 -22.97
CA LEU A 14 15.33 -13.33 -22.06
C LEU A 14 14.13 -13.94 -21.32
N LEU A 15 13.23 -13.11 -20.78
CA LEU A 15 12.01 -13.57 -20.12
C LEU A 15 11.06 -14.32 -21.07
N THR A 16 10.90 -13.83 -22.31
CA THR A 16 10.03 -14.51 -23.30
C THR A 16 10.60 -15.85 -23.76
N THR A 17 11.93 -15.97 -23.89
CA THR A 17 12.56 -17.24 -24.28
C THR A 17 12.53 -18.30 -23.18
N ALA A 18 12.49 -17.90 -21.91
CA ALA A 18 12.38 -18.83 -20.78
C ALA A 18 11.01 -19.55 -20.73
N LEU A 19 9.94 -18.89 -21.23
CA LEU A 19 8.59 -19.45 -21.27
C LEU A 19 8.36 -20.43 -22.45
N ALA A 20 9.24 -20.44 -23.45
CA ALA A 20 9.07 -21.27 -24.66
C ALA A 20 9.51 -22.73 -24.49
N SER A 21 10.08 -23.11 -23.34
CA SER A 21 10.75 -24.42 -23.17
C SER A 21 9.97 -25.45 -22.34
N SER A 22 8.72 -25.19 -21.97
CA SER A 22 7.91 -26.10 -21.16
C SER A 22 6.53 -26.34 -21.78
N GLN A 23 6.49 -27.26 -22.75
CA GLN A 23 5.28 -27.97 -23.15
C GLN A 23 5.62 -29.45 -23.34
N ASP A 24 5.27 -30.31 -22.36
CA ASP A 24 4.68 -31.63 -22.64
C ASP A 24 4.00 -32.24 -21.39
N LEU A 25 2.75 -32.66 -21.60
CA LEU A 25 1.92 -33.67 -20.91
C LEU A 25 1.32 -33.48 -19.49
N SER A 26 0.08 -32.96 -19.49
CA SER A 26 -1.17 -33.44 -18.84
C SER A 26 -1.17 -34.09 -17.44
N ASP A 27 -1.90 -33.45 -16.51
CA ASP A 27 -3.07 -34.06 -15.85
C ASP A 27 -3.95 -32.95 -15.22
N GLU A 28 -5.26 -33.02 -15.41
CA GLU A 28 -6.24 -32.09 -14.85
C GLU A 28 -6.33 -32.20 -13.32
N PRO A 29 -6.63 -31.08 -12.64
CA PRO A 29 -8.01 -30.97 -12.16
C PRO A 29 -8.64 -29.65 -12.60
N THR A 30 -9.82 -29.76 -13.19
CA THR A 30 -10.75 -28.67 -13.48
C THR A 30 -11.02 -27.84 -12.23
N VAL A 31 -10.52 -26.61 -12.19
CA VAL A 31 -11.09 -25.56 -11.35
C VAL A 31 -11.61 -24.50 -12.31
N GLU A 32 -12.93 -24.44 -12.44
CA GLU A 32 -13.61 -23.37 -13.15
C GLU A 32 -13.28 -22.06 -12.45
N VAL A 33 -12.43 -21.24 -13.07
CA VAL A 33 -12.28 -19.83 -12.72
C VAL A 33 -12.91 -19.06 -13.87
N ASP A 34 -14.13 -18.58 -13.62
CA ASP A 34 -14.89 -17.69 -14.46
C ASP A 34 -14.02 -16.49 -14.89
N ASP A 35 -13.63 -16.50 -16.16
CA ASP A 35 -13.08 -15.36 -16.88
C ASP A 35 -14.25 -14.43 -17.20
N THR A 36 -14.47 -13.43 -16.35
CA THR A 36 -15.22 -12.24 -16.75
C THR A 36 -14.27 -11.04 -16.82
N SER A 37 -13.66 -10.91 -17.99
CA SER A 37 -13.22 -9.63 -18.54
C SER A 37 -14.40 -8.65 -18.66
N LYS A 38 -14.46 -7.68 -17.74
CA LYS A 38 -14.76 -6.25 -17.95
C LYS A 38 -15.14 -5.61 -16.62
N THR A 39 -14.37 -4.62 -16.21
CA THR A 39 -14.82 -3.22 -16.15
C THR A 39 -13.65 -2.42 -15.61
N GLU A 40 -13.00 -1.65 -16.50
CA GLU A 40 -12.35 -0.41 -16.08
C GLU A 40 -13.43 0.45 -15.44
N SER A 41 -13.61 0.28 -14.14
CA SER A 41 -14.34 1.26 -13.34
C SER A 41 -13.30 2.30 -13.00
N THR A 42 -13.20 3.33 -13.83
CA THR A 42 -12.78 4.65 -13.40
C THR A 42 -13.84 5.15 -12.40
N THR A 43 -13.91 4.48 -11.25
CA THR A 43 -14.51 5.04 -10.06
C THR A 43 -13.54 6.13 -9.67
N GLU A 44 -13.98 7.38 -9.77
CA GLU A 44 -13.27 8.50 -9.16
C GLU A 44 -12.98 8.09 -7.72
N VAL A 45 -11.73 7.75 -7.47
CA VAL A 45 -11.28 7.32 -6.16
C VAL A 45 -11.27 8.58 -5.33
N ASP A 46 -12.32 8.76 -4.52
CA ASP A 46 -12.34 9.75 -3.47
C ASP A 46 -11.07 9.54 -2.63
N PRO A 47 -10.10 10.47 -2.65
CA PRO A 47 -8.86 10.31 -1.92
C PRO A 47 -9.11 10.13 -0.42
N ASP A 48 -10.26 10.60 0.08
CA ASP A 48 -10.68 10.49 1.48
C ASP A 48 -11.29 9.10 1.81
N LYS A 49 -11.44 8.19 0.83
CA LYS A 49 -11.97 6.81 1.01
C LYS A 49 -11.07 5.72 0.42
N ILE A 50 -9.77 5.97 0.34
CA ILE A 50 -8.81 4.96 -0.12
C ILE A 50 -8.47 4.02 1.03
N GLU A 51 -9.08 2.83 1.03
CA GLU A 51 -8.75 1.77 1.99
C GLU A 51 -7.80 0.73 1.37
N TYR A 52 -6.57 0.70 1.85
CA TYR A 52 -5.58 -0.35 1.55
C TYR A 52 -5.87 -1.62 2.37
N ALA A 53 -5.45 -2.78 1.86
CA ALA A 53 -5.58 -4.04 2.58
C ALA A 53 -4.88 -3.96 3.96
N LYS A 54 -5.51 -4.49 5.01
CA LYS A 54 -4.94 -4.47 6.37
C LYS A 54 -3.58 -5.15 6.40
N GLY A 55 -2.58 -4.49 6.98
CA GLY A 55 -1.20 -4.98 7.06
C GLY A 55 -0.39 -4.81 5.76
N SER A 56 -0.99 -4.25 4.71
CA SER A 56 -0.30 -3.94 3.46
C SER A 56 0.80 -2.91 3.67
N VAL A 57 1.89 -3.05 2.92
CA VAL A 57 2.92 -2.00 2.88
C VAL A 57 2.39 -0.71 2.26
N CYS A 58 1.33 -0.78 1.44
CA CYS A 58 0.69 0.37 0.83
C CYS A 58 -0.15 1.19 1.81
N THR A 59 -0.51 0.66 2.99
CA THR A 59 -1.14 1.44 4.07
C THR A 59 -0.28 2.63 4.50
N TYR A 60 1.05 2.58 4.25
CA TYR A 60 1.93 3.74 4.44
C TYR A 60 1.44 4.98 3.67
N CYS A 61 0.76 4.81 2.53
CA CYS A 61 0.33 5.96 1.72
C CYS A 61 -0.73 6.83 2.38
N SER A 62 -1.50 6.30 3.33
CA SER A 62 -2.40 7.11 4.16
C SER A 62 -1.62 8.09 5.07
N TYR A 63 -0.36 7.79 5.41
CA TYR A 63 0.51 8.73 6.15
C TYR A 63 0.83 9.99 5.33
N CYS A 64 0.78 9.93 4.00
CA CYS A 64 1.17 11.06 3.15
C CYS A 64 0.28 12.30 3.33
N GLU A 65 -0.94 12.14 3.85
CA GLU A 65 -1.79 13.28 4.24
C GLU A 65 -1.14 14.14 5.34
N PHE A 66 -0.43 13.50 6.27
CA PHE A 66 0.30 14.20 7.32
C PHE A 66 1.45 15.05 6.77
N CYS A 67 2.03 14.68 5.62
CA CYS A 67 3.15 15.40 5.02
C CYS A 67 2.78 16.84 4.62
N LYS A 68 1.49 17.13 4.38
CA LYS A 68 0.99 18.49 4.14
C LYS A 68 1.20 19.42 5.34
N LEU A 69 1.36 18.88 6.55
CA LEU A 69 1.61 19.67 7.77
C LEU A 69 3.11 19.95 8.00
N CYS A 70 3.99 19.41 7.17
CA CYS A 70 5.44 19.51 7.36
C CYS A 70 6.04 20.84 6.86
N ASP A 71 5.31 21.61 6.06
CA ASP A 71 5.77 22.91 5.51
C ASP A 71 6.12 23.92 6.61
N ASP A 72 5.49 23.76 7.78
CA ASP A 72 5.68 24.61 8.95
C ASP A 72 6.80 24.14 9.90
N CYS A 73 7.51 23.06 9.58
CA CYS A 73 8.55 22.49 10.43
C CYS A 73 9.96 23.09 10.16
N PRO A 74 10.83 23.21 11.19
CA PRO A 74 10.58 22.93 12.60
C PRO A 74 9.70 24.01 13.25
N CYS A 75 8.87 23.62 14.20
CA CYS A 75 7.97 24.52 14.90
C CYS A 75 7.95 24.30 16.41
N GLU A 76 7.45 25.30 17.12
CA GLU A 76 7.26 25.27 18.57
C GLU A 76 5.82 24.91 18.93
N THR A 77 5.66 24.02 19.91
CA THR A 77 4.34 23.56 20.34
C THR A 77 3.54 24.72 20.92
N SER A 78 2.37 24.98 20.35
CA SER A 78 1.47 26.04 20.78
C SER A 78 0.01 25.62 20.66
N LYS A 79 -0.93 26.46 21.12
CA LYS A 79 -2.37 26.20 20.93
C LYS A 79 -2.77 26.08 19.46
N THR A 80 -2.10 26.81 18.56
CA THR A 80 -2.37 26.77 17.12
C THR A 80 -1.58 25.68 16.40
N LYS A 81 -0.48 25.21 17.00
CA LYS A 81 0.36 24.13 16.46
C LYS A 81 0.62 23.05 17.54
N PRO A 82 -0.41 22.32 18.01
CA PRO A 82 -0.27 21.35 19.11
C PRO A 82 0.55 20.11 18.72
N ASN A 83 0.71 19.86 17.41
CA ASN A 83 1.32 18.64 16.87
C ASN A 83 2.78 18.82 16.42
N CYS A 84 3.49 19.90 16.81
CA CYS A 84 4.89 20.13 16.39
C CYS A 84 5.85 18.98 16.74
N LYS A 85 5.56 18.21 17.80
CA LYS A 85 6.30 16.97 18.13
C LYS A 85 6.35 15.93 16.99
N MET A 86 5.42 16.03 16.04
CA MET A 86 5.31 15.15 14.89
C MET A 86 6.27 15.52 13.75
N CYS A 87 6.88 16.72 13.78
CA CYS A 87 7.85 17.16 12.75
C CYS A 87 9.04 16.19 12.58
N LYS A 88 9.41 15.43 13.63
CA LYS A 88 10.48 14.42 13.55
C LYS A 88 10.21 13.31 12.53
N TYR A 89 8.94 13.13 12.13
CA TYR A 89 8.52 12.13 11.15
C TYR A 89 8.48 12.68 9.72
N CYS A 90 8.53 14.00 9.51
CA CYS A 90 8.53 14.61 8.18
C CYS A 90 9.68 14.12 7.29
N LYS A 91 10.79 13.68 7.89
CA LYS A 91 11.91 13.04 7.16
C LYS A 91 11.53 11.76 6.41
N PHE A 92 10.35 11.20 6.64
CA PHE A 92 9.87 10.01 5.94
C PHE A 92 9.01 10.36 4.71
N CYS A 93 8.54 11.60 4.58
CA CYS A 93 7.65 12.03 3.50
C CYS A 93 8.21 11.86 2.08
N TYR A 94 9.53 11.77 1.92
CA TYR A 94 10.15 11.48 0.61
C TYR A 94 9.70 10.14 0.01
N LEU A 95 9.19 9.22 0.83
CA LEU A 95 8.67 7.94 0.37
C LEU A 95 7.35 8.10 -0.40
N CYS A 96 6.58 9.16 -0.14
CA CYS A 96 5.26 9.35 -0.73
C CYS A 96 5.28 9.52 -2.25
N ASP A 97 6.15 10.40 -2.76
CA ASP A 97 6.10 10.83 -4.17
C ASP A 97 6.27 9.66 -5.15
N ALA A 98 7.25 8.78 -4.90
CA ALA A 98 7.55 7.68 -5.79
C ALA A 98 6.75 6.41 -5.46
N PHE A 99 6.60 6.08 -4.17
CA PHE A 99 5.96 4.83 -3.77
C PHE A 99 4.45 4.89 -3.93
N CYS A 100 3.82 5.95 -3.44
CA CYS A 100 2.36 5.99 -3.35
C CYS A 100 1.67 6.35 -4.66
N ASN A 101 2.29 7.21 -5.47
CA ASN A 101 1.71 7.61 -6.75
C ASN A 101 1.97 6.61 -7.88
N THR A 102 3.01 5.77 -7.77
CA THR A 102 3.46 4.92 -8.88
C THR A 102 3.37 3.42 -8.58
N VAL A 103 3.52 3.02 -7.32
CA VAL A 103 3.67 1.61 -6.95
C VAL A 103 2.42 1.07 -6.25
N CYS A 104 1.82 1.88 -5.36
CA CYS A 104 0.65 1.48 -4.61
C CYS A 104 -0.66 1.88 -5.29
N THR A 105 -1.62 0.97 -5.23
CA THR A 105 -3.01 1.20 -5.64
C THR A 105 -3.88 0.41 -4.69
N ALA A 106 -4.89 1.03 -4.08
CA ALA A 106 -5.79 0.34 -3.17
C ALA A 106 -6.50 -0.80 -3.89
N GLY A 107 -6.52 -1.98 -3.27
CA GLY A 107 -7.02 -3.21 -3.89
C GLY A 107 -6.15 -3.73 -5.04
N GLY A 108 -5.01 -3.11 -5.33
CA GLY A 108 -4.04 -3.59 -6.32
C GLY A 108 -3.31 -4.84 -5.86
N ILE A 109 -2.55 -5.45 -6.77
CA ILE A 109 -1.84 -6.71 -6.51
C ILE A 109 -0.84 -6.55 -5.36
N LEU A 110 -0.02 -5.50 -5.39
CA LEU A 110 0.96 -5.25 -4.33
C LEU A 110 0.29 -5.04 -2.97
N ASP A 111 -0.82 -4.30 -2.97
CA ASP A 111 -1.61 -4.04 -1.76
C ASP A 111 -2.15 -5.34 -1.16
N ARG A 112 -2.83 -6.16 -1.97
CA ARG A 112 -3.42 -7.43 -1.52
C ARG A 112 -2.38 -8.46 -1.09
N VAL A 113 -1.33 -8.65 -1.89
CA VAL A 113 -0.32 -9.69 -1.63
C VAL A 113 0.50 -9.34 -0.39
N SER A 114 0.94 -8.09 -0.27
CA SER A 114 1.71 -7.68 0.92
C SER A 114 0.87 -7.75 2.19
N GLY A 115 -0.40 -7.33 2.13
CA GLY A 115 -1.35 -7.49 3.23
C GLY A 115 -1.53 -8.96 3.61
N ALA A 116 -1.73 -9.85 2.64
CA ALA A 116 -1.87 -11.28 2.89
C ALA A 116 -0.62 -11.88 3.57
N ILE A 117 0.59 -11.53 3.10
CA ILE A 117 1.84 -12.03 3.68
C ILE A 117 1.97 -11.61 5.15
N VAL A 118 1.78 -10.31 5.45
CA VAL A 118 1.88 -9.80 6.83
C VAL A 118 0.85 -10.48 7.74
N ASN A 119 -0.35 -10.68 7.20
CA ASN A 119 -1.46 -11.35 7.89
C ASN A 119 -1.27 -12.86 8.08
N SER A 120 -0.31 -13.48 7.41
CA SER A 120 0.03 -14.90 7.51
C SER A 120 1.26 -15.16 8.39
N LEU A 121 1.96 -14.12 8.84
CA LEU A 121 3.15 -14.28 9.69
C LEU A 121 2.73 -14.65 11.13
N PRO A 122 3.25 -15.76 11.69
CA PRO A 122 2.88 -16.22 13.04
C PRO A 122 3.39 -15.29 14.16
N SER A 123 4.34 -14.42 13.86
CA SER A 123 4.84 -13.38 14.77
C SER A 123 3.96 -12.12 14.79
N PHE A 124 2.98 -12.00 13.89
CA PHE A 124 1.91 -11.02 14.00
C PHE A 124 0.73 -11.66 14.73
N ASN A 125 0.67 -11.49 16.05
CA ASN A 125 -0.55 -11.79 16.82
C ASN A 125 -1.65 -10.82 16.38
N LYS A 126 -2.47 -11.22 15.42
CA LYS A 126 -3.60 -10.41 14.93
C LYS A 126 -4.52 -9.98 16.06
N ASP A 127 -4.79 -10.88 16.99
CA ASP A 127 -5.70 -10.66 18.11
C ASP A 127 -5.20 -9.52 19.01
N GLU A 128 -3.90 -9.51 19.33
CA GLU A 128 -3.27 -8.47 20.17
C GLU A 128 -3.28 -7.10 19.49
N VAL A 129 -2.96 -7.04 18.19
CA VAL A 129 -2.97 -5.78 17.42
C VAL A 129 -4.38 -5.25 17.21
N GLU A 130 -5.37 -6.13 17.06
CA GLU A 130 -6.78 -5.77 16.94
C GLU A 130 -7.32 -5.18 18.25
N ASP A 131 -7.04 -5.85 19.37
CA ASP A 131 -7.42 -5.38 20.71
C ASP A 131 -6.81 -3.99 21.03
N ASP A 132 -5.53 -3.78 20.69
CA ASP A 132 -4.86 -2.50 20.86
C ASP A 132 -5.47 -1.37 20.00
N ILE A 133 -5.82 -1.66 18.75
CA ILE A 133 -6.46 -0.69 17.84
C ILE A 133 -7.86 -0.31 18.35
N ASP A 134 -8.65 -1.28 18.79
CA ASP A 134 -10.03 -1.03 19.22
C ASP A 134 -10.08 -0.28 20.56
N SER A 135 -9.14 -0.55 21.46
CA SER A 135 -8.96 0.22 22.70
C SER A 135 -8.75 1.72 22.45
N VAL A 136 -8.00 2.07 21.41
CA VAL A 136 -7.76 3.48 21.02
C VAL A 136 -8.98 4.10 20.34
N LYS A 137 -9.72 3.36 19.51
CA LYS A 137 -10.93 3.86 18.84
C LYS A 137 -12.02 4.25 19.84
N ASP A 138 -12.23 3.44 20.87
CA ASP A 138 -13.23 3.72 21.91
C ASP A 138 -12.89 4.98 22.71
N TRP A 139 -11.60 5.24 22.92
CA TRP A 139 -11.13 6.45 23.56
C TRP A 139 -11.33 7.70 22.69
N ILE A 140 -11.11 7.59 21.36
CA ILE A 140 -11.35 8.68 20.41
C ILE A 140 -12.85 9.03 20.37
N LYS A 141 -13.74 8.05 20.24
CA LYS A 141 -15.20 8.28 20.24
C LYS A 141 -15.68 9.02 21.48
N LYS A 142 -15.18 8.66 22.66
CA LYS A 142 -15.52 9.34 23.93
C LYS A 142 -15.02 10.78 24.00
N LYS A 143 -13.94 11.11 23.28
CA LYS A 143 -13.36 12.45 23.28
C LYS A 143 -14.15 13.43 22.42
N ASP A 144 -14.84 12.94 21.39
CA ASP A 144 -15.67 13.76 20.49
C ASP A 144 -17.06 14.10 21.09
N GLU A 145 -17.42 13.49 22.23
CA GLU A 145 -18.67 13.76 22.97
C GLU A 145 -18.52 14.81 24.11
N LEU A 146 -17.32 15.38 24.30
CA LEU A 146 -16.93 16.25 25.42
C LEU A 146 -16.55 17.67 24.97
#